data_AF-A0A2D7UE22-F1
#
_entry.id   AF-A0A2D7UE22-F1
#
_cell.length_a   1.000
_cell.length_b   1.000
_cell.length_c   1.000
_cell.angle_alpha   90.00
_cell.angle_beta   90.00
_cell.angle_gamma   90.00
#
_symmetry.space_group_name_H-M   'P 1'
#
loop_
_entity.id
_entity.type
_entity.pdbx_description
1 polymer ?
#
loop_
_entity_poly.entity_id
_entity_poly.type
_entity_poly.pdbx_seq_one_letter_code
_entity_poly.pdbx_strand_id
1 'polypeptide(L)'
;MVDFPSEIDLTAFFVFVEKNYDQLSSDLRANGMIKFYVTRVFNKDGKYTVGNWLEYKDQHSYAACDKVWATFMAEVASKATSFVVKVSAQRGIVQYDYS
;
A
#
# COMPACT_ATOMS: atom_id res chain seq x y z
N MET A 1 2.23 2.12 -7.77
CA MET A 1 1.55 3.43 -7.78
C MET A 1 0.06 3.24 -7.69
N VAL A 2 -0.61 4.20 -7.06
CA VAL A 2 -2.04 4.19 -6.81
C VAL A 2 -2.56 5.56 -7.25
N ASP A 3 -3.42 5.59 -8.27
CA ASP A 3 -3.92 6.79 -8.90
C ASP A 3 -5.41 6.98 -8.57
N PHE A 4 -5.78 8.21 -8.21
CA PHE A 4 -7.14 8.62 -7.88
C PHE A 4 -7.66 9.62 -8.92
N PRO A 5 -8.95 9.59 -9.24
CA PRO A 5 -9.54 10.52 -10.20
C PRO A 5 -9.77 11.91 -9.61
N SER A 6 -9.80 12.06 -8.28
CA SER A 6 -10.05 13.33 -7.60
C SER A 6 -9.29 13.46 -6.27
N GLU A 7 -9.22 14.68 -5.74
CA GLU A 7 -8.69 14.94 -4.39
C GLU A 7 -9.56 14.33 -3.29
N ILE A 8 -10.88 14.23 -3.53
CA ILE A 8 -11.82 13.65 -2.58
C ILE A 8 -11.53 12.16 -2.42
N ASP A 9 -11.32 11.43 -3.51
CA ASP A 9 -10.95 10.01 -3.48
C ASP A 9 -9.60 9.80 -2.78
N LEU A 10 -8.61 10.65 -3.07
CA LEU A 10 -7.31 10.62 -2.40
C LEU A 10 -7.43 10.86 -0.89
N THR A 11 -8.25 11.82 -0.48
CA THR A 11 -8.47 12.14 0.94
C THR A 11 -9.19 10.99 1.64
N ALA A 12 -10.21 10.40 1.01
CA ALA A 12 -10.90 9.22 1.52
C ALA A 12 -9.95 8.02 1.67
N PHE A 13 -9.00 7.85 0.74
CA PHE A 13 -7.94 6.86 0.88
C PHE A 13 -7.05 7.12 2.09
N PHE A 14 -6.64 8.36 2.36
CA PHE A 14 -5.83 8.65 3.54
C PHE A 14 -6.59 8.38 4.85
N VAL A 15 -7.87 8.73 4.92
CA VAL A 15 -8.72 8.38 6.07
C VAL A 15 -8.82 6.86 6.25
N PHE A 16 -8.92 6.11 5.14
CA PHE A 16 -8.88 4.65 5.17
C PHE A 16 -7.53 4.11 5.67
N VAL A 17 -6.42 4.68 5.21
CA VAL A 17 -5.06 4.32 5.66
C VAL A 17 -4.92 4.55 7.17
N GLU A 18 -5.25 5.76 7.65
CA GLU A 18 -5.15 6.12 9.08
C GLU A 18 -5.92 5.16 9.99
N LYS A 19 -7.07 4.67 9.54
CA LYS A 19 -7.91 3.77 10.32
C LYS A 19 -7.44 2.32 10.35
N ASN A 20 -6.79 1.85 9.28
CA ASN A 20 -6.62 0.42 9.04
C ASN A 20 -5.16 -0.03 8.89
N TYR A 21 -4.25 0.85 8.46
CA TYR A 21 -2.89 0.43 8.09
C TYR A 21 -2.00 0.15 9.30
N ASP A 22 -2.32 0.66 10.49
CA ASP A 22 -1.53 0.35 11.68
C ASP A 22 -1.57 -1.16 11.98
N GLN A 23 -2.77 -1.73 12.16
CA GLN A 23 -2.95 -3.17 12.37
C GLN A 23 -2.42 -3.99 11.19
N LEU A 24 -2.78 -3.63 9.96
CA LEU A 24 -2.27 -4.32 8.77
C LEU A 24 -0.73 -4.32 8.73
N SER A 25 -0.09 -3.21 9.07
CA SER A 25 1.37 -3.11 9.08
C SER A 25 1.99 -4.02 10.14
N SER A 26 1.34 -4.19 11.29
CA SER A 26 1.75 -5.13 12.34
C SER A 26 1.73 -6.57 11.82
N ASP A 27 0.61 -6.98 11.21
CA ASP A 27 0.42 -8.34 10.68
C ASP A 27 1.42 -8.65 9.56
N LEU A 28 1.66 -7.68 8.67
CA LEU A 28 2.65 -7.81 7.60
C LEU A 28 4.08 -7.90 8.14
N ARG A 29 4.44 -7.11 9.16
CA ARG A 29 5.78 -7.19 9.80
C ARG A 29 5.99 -8.55 10.45
N ALA A 30 4.97 -9.13 11.09
CA ALA A 30 5.03 -10.49 11.63
C ALA A 30 5.30 -11.56 10.56
N ASN A 31 5.03 -11.25 9.28
CA ASN A 31 5.25 -12.13 8.13
C ASN A 31 6.48 -11.75 7.28
N GLY A 32 7.37 -10.91 7.80
CA GLY A 32 8.67 -10.60 7.18
C GLY A 32 8.70 -9.37 6.28
N MET A 33 7.72 -8.47 6.39
CA MET A 33 7.83 -7.11 5.86
C MET A 33 8.82 -6.27 6.70
N ILE A 34 9.73 -5.58 6.04
CA ILE A 34 10.78 -4.74 6.66
C ILE A 34 10.35 -3.28 6.71
N LYS A 35 9.84 -2.73 5.60
CA LYS A 35 9.34 -1.35 5.54
C LYS A 35 7.99 -1.30 4.85
N PHE A 36 7.15 -0.39 5.35
CA PHE A 36 5.86 -0.08 4.76
C PHE A 36 5.54 1.39 4.95
N TYR A 37 5.41 2.13 3.85
CA TYR A 37 5.14 3.55 3.91
C TYR A 37 4.36 4.02 2.68
N VAL A 38 3.59 5.09 2.89
CA VAL A 38 2.77 5.72 1.85
C VAL A 38 3.34 7.12 1.58
N THR A 39 3.37 7.51 0.31
CA THR A 39 3.87 8.82 -0.14
C THR A 39 2.84 9.50 -1.03
N ARG A 40 2.67 10.83 -0.91
CA ARG A 40 1.98 11.62 -1.93
C ARG A 40 2.99 12.09 -2.96
N VAL A 41 2.74 11.83 -4.24
CA VAL A 41 3.59 12.33 -5.32
C VAL A 41 3.36 13.84 -5.45
N PHE A 42 4.43 14.62 -5.28
CA PHE A 42 4.33 16.09 -5.26
C PHE A 42 4.58 16.75 -6.63
N ASN A 43 5.24 16.06 -7.56
CA ASN A 43 5.73 16.64 -8.83
C ASN A 43 4.89 16.22 -10.05
N LYS A 44 3.57 16.05 -9.87
CA LYS A 44 2.63 15.74 -10.95
C LYS A 44 1.42 16.67 -10.85
N ASP A 45 1.52 17.82 -11.51
CA ASP A 45 0.46 18.83 -11.50
C ASP A 45 -0.88 18.23 -11.97
N GLY A 46 -1.95 18.55 -11.23
CA GLY A 46 -3.30 18.08 -11.53
C GLY A 46 -3.52 16.57 -11.40
N LYS A 47 -2.60 15.82 -10.76
CA LYS A 47 -2.75 14.37 -10.51
C LYS A 47 -2.78 14.05 -9.03
N TYR A 48 -3.59 13.06 -8.69
CA TYR A 48 -3.74 12.53 -7.34
C TYR A 48 -3.14 11.14 -7.29
N THR A 49 -1.83 11.07 -7.09
CA THR A 49 -1.08 9.81 -7.12
C THR A 49 -0.36 9.59 -5.79
N VAL A 50 -0.42 8.37 -5.28
CA VAL A 50 0.38 7.92 -4.13
C VAL A 50 1.29 6.75 -4.49
N GLY A 51 2.46 6.73 -3.85
CA GLY A 51 3.31 5.55 -3.78
C GLY A 51 2.96 4.75 -2.53
N ASN A 52 2.67 3.47 -2.69
CA ASN A 52 2.49 2.50 -1.61
C ASN A 52 3.69 1.55 -1.65
N TRP A 53 4.61 1.69 -0.70
CA TRP A 53 5.92 1.07 -0.76
C TRP A 53 6.04 -0.04 0.27
N LEU A 54 6.41 -1.24 -0.18
CA LEU A 54 6.55 -2.41 0.67
C LEU A 54 7.91 -3.04 0.39
N GLU A 55 8.73 -3.15 1.42
CA GLU A 55 10.00 -3.86 1.40
C GLU A 55 9.86 -5.13 2.23
N TYR A 56 10.29 -6.25 1.68
CA TYR A 56 10.20 -7.56 2.31
C TYR A 56 11.60 -8.14 2.48
N LYS A 57 11.76 -9.00 3.50
CA LYS A 57 13.01 -9.71 3.76
C LYS A 57 13.48 -10.55 2.58
N ASP A 58 12.55 -11.27 1.95
CA ASP A 58 12.79 -12.13 0.80
C ASP A 58 11.47 -12.43 0.06
N GLN A 59 11.56 -13.25 -0.99
CA GLN A 59 10.41 -13.65 -1.80
C GLN A 59 9.41 -14.54 -1.03
N HIS A 60 9.86 -15.27 0.00
CA HIS A 60 8.96 -16.06 0.83
C HIS A 60 8.13 -15.17 1.75
N SER A 61 8.75 -14.15 2.36
CA SER A 61 8.04 -13.11 3.12
C SER A 61 7.06 -12.34 2.25
N TYR A 62 7.41 -12.03 1.00
CA TYR A 62 6.45 -11.47 0.04
C TYR A 62 5.22 -12.38 -0.12
N ALA A 63 5.40 -13.67 -0.37
CA ALA A 63 4.29 -14.60 -0.57
C ALA A 63 3.43 -14.79 0.69
N ALA A 64 4.03 -14.74 1.88
CA ALA A 64 3.30 -14.76 3.14
C ALA A 64 2.48 -13.48 3.35
N CYS A 65 3.08 -12.32 3.12
CA CYS A 65 2.42 -11.02 3.19
C CYS A 65 1.30 -10.86 2.15
N ASP A 66 1.44 -11.43 0.96
CA ASP A 66 0.40 -11.39 -0.08
C ASP A 66 -0.91 -12.06 0.39
N LYS A 67 -0.81 -13.12 1.20
CA LYS A 67 -1.98 -13.75 1.84
C LYS A 67 -2.64 -12.83 2.87
N VAL A 68 -1.84 -12.14 3.69
CA VAL A 68 -2.33 -11.14 4.66
C VAL A 68 -3.06 -10.02 3.92
N TRP A 69 -2.48 -9.53 2.81
CA TRP A 69 -3.11 -8.54 1.94
C TRP A 69 -4.42 -9.04 1.35
N ALA A 70 -4.47 -10.27 0.84
CA ALA A 70 -5.68 -10.85 0.26
C ALA A 70 -6.82 -10.90 1.29
N THR A 71 -6.53 -11.36 2.52
CA THR A 71 -7.50 -11.36 3.63
C THR A 71 -7.95 -9.94 3.98
N PHE A 72 -7.01 -9.01 4.14
CA PHE A 72 -7.33 -7.62 4.43
C PHE A 72 -8.23 -6.99 3.35
N MET A 73 -7.94 -7.24 2.08
CA MET A 73 -8.74 -6.73 0.98
C MET A 73 -10.15 -7.33 0.97
N ALA A 74 -10.27 -8.63 1.23
CA ALA A 74 -11.55 -9.33 1.25
C ALA A 74 -12.43 -8.94 2.44
N GLU A 75 -11.84 -8.71 3.61
CA GLU A 75 -12.59 -8.58 4.87
C GLU A 75 -12.76 -7.15 5.35
N VAL A 76 -11.77 -6.29 5.07
CA VAL A 76 -11.72 -4.90 5.54
C VAL A 76 -11.95 -3.94 4.39
N ALA A 77 -11.09 -3.99 3.36
CA ALA A 77 -11.15 -3.01 2.27
C ALA A 77 -12.48 -3.09 1.52
N SER A 78 -12.96 -4.29 1.18
CA SER A 78 -14.24 -4.50 0.47
C SER A 78 -15.45 -3.82 1.14
N LYS A 79 -15.40 -3.61 2.46
CA LYS A 79 -16.48 -3.00 3.25
C LYS A 79 -16.23 -1.52 3.55
N ALA A 80 -15.00 -1.05 3.41
CA ALA A 80 -14.56 0.27 3.83
C ALA A 80 -14.12 1.18 2.67
N THR A 81 -13.97 0.65 1.44
CA THR A 81 -13.59 1.45 0.28
C THR A 81 -14.80 2.14 -0.34
N SER A 82 -14.90 3.45 -0.13
CA SER A 82 -15.83 4.35 -0.83
C SER A 82 -15.18 5.11 -1.99
N PHE A 83 -13.87 4.95 -2.19
CA PHE A 83 -13.08 5.68 -3.20
C PHE A 83 -12.77 4.81 -4.42
N VAL A 84 -12.70 5.45 -5.59
CA VAL A 84 -12.29 4.81 -6.84
C VAL A 84 -10.78 4.96 -7.02
N VAL A 85 -10.11 3.86 -7.37
CA VAL A 85 -8.65 3.83 -7.47
C VAL A 85 -8.17 2.93 -8.59
N LYS A 86 -7.08 3.34 -9.25
CA LYS A 86 -6.33 2.50 -10.19
C LYS A 86 -4.98 2.14 -9.57
N VAL A 87 -4.70 0.85 -9.46
CA VAL A 87 -3.42 0.34 -8.93
C VAL A 87 -2.54 -0.17 -10.06
N SER A 88 -1.29 0.27 -10.09
CA SER A 88 -0.22 -0.26 -10.94
C SER A 88 0.92 -0.73 -10.04
N ALA A 89 1.02 -2.04 -9.84
CA ALA A 89 2.03 -2.64 -8.97
C ALA A 89 3.29 -3.01 -9.76
N GLN A 90 4.45 -2.70 -9.19
CA GLN A 90 5.76 -3.13 -9.68
C GLN A 90 6.42 -3.95 -8.57
N ARG A 91 7.05 -5.06 -8.96
CA ARG A 91 7.73 -5.98 -8.04
C ARG A 91 9.15 -6.19 -8.54
N GLY A 92 10.12 -6.17 -7.64
CA GLY A 92 11.53 -6.29 -8.00
C GLY A 92 12.35 -6.92 -6.88
N ILE A 93 13.54 -7.38 -7.24
CA ILE A 93 14.56 -7.85 -6.30
C ILE A 93 15.55 -6.70 -6.09
N VAL A 94 15.83 -6.39 -4.82
CA VAL A 94 16.84 -5.38 -4.46
C VAL A 94 18.20 -5.89 -4.94
N GLN A 95 18.86 -5.13 -5.83
CA GLN A 95 20.22 -5.44 -6.31
C GLN A 95 21.29 -4.73 -5.48
N TYR A 96 20.99 -3.51 -5.04
CA TYR A 96 21.86 -2.68 -4.22
C TYR A 96 20.99 -1.88 -3.24
N ASP A 97 21.44 -1.76 -1.99
CA ASP A 97 20.83 -0.92 -0.94
C ASP A 97 21.93 -0.03 -0.35
N TYR A 98 21.64 1.27 -0.21
CA TYR A 98 22.55 2.29 0.30
C TYR A 98 21.96 3.03 1.52
N SER A 99 20.88 2.50 2.10
CA SER A 99 20.22 3.08 3.28
C SER A 99 20.97 2.82 4.58
#